data_AF-A0A930GVT6-F1
#
_entry.id   AF-A0A930GVT6-F1
#
_cell.length_a   1.000
_cell.length_b   1.000
_cell.length_c   1.000
_cell.angle_alpha   90.00
_cell.angle_beta   90.00
_cell.angle_gamma   90.00
#
_symmetry.space_group_name_H-M   'P 1'
#
loop_
_entity.id
_entity.type
_entity.pdbx_description
1 polymer ?
#
loop_
_entity_poly.entity_id
_entity_poly.type
_entity_poly.pdbx_seq_one_letter_code
_entity_poly.pdbx_strand_id
1 'polypeptide(L)'
;MRLLKTAKKQAAVVLTALALTACASMPAPSATEIKVVEKAVMPTPPAALMVAPVRPNPPKDGKTATLLEHAAEFGGYVSELENQNQAWRDWVNSQLKIDSPSEVAK
;
A
#
# COMPACT_ATOMS: atom_id res chain seq x y z
N MET A 1 -57.46 -25.94 12.95
CA MET A 1 -56.04 -26.36 12.71
C MET A 1 -55.56 -26.21 11.24
N ARG A 2 -56.10 -25.30 10.41
CA ARG A 2 -55.67 -25.17 8.99
C ARG A 2 -55.18 -23.78 8.54
N LEU A 3 -55.41 -22.71 9.31
CA LEU A 3 -55.05 -21.34 8.92
C LEU A 3 -53.63 -20.88 9.31
N LEU A 4 -53.01 -21.47 10.35
CA LEU A 4 -51.63 -21.12 10.75
C LEU A 4 -50.53 -21.86 9.95
N LYS A 5 -50.88 -22.98 9.28
CA LYS A 5 -49.93 -23.76 8.46
C LYS A 5 -49.72 -23.16 7.07
N THR A 6 -50.67 -22.38 6.56
CA THR A 6 -50.60 -21.74 5.25
C THR A 6 -49.81 -20.43 5.28
N ALA A 7 -49.97 -19.60 6.32
CA ALA A 7 -49.22 -18.35 6.46
C ALA A 7 -47.69 -18.55 6.54
N LYS A 8 -47.21 -19.56 7.29
CA LYS A 8 -45.78 -19.90 7.35
C LYS A 8 -45.21 -20.38 6.02
N LYS A 9 -45.99 -21.12 5.23
CA LYS A 9 -45.57 -21.60 3.90
C LYS A 9 -45.54 -20.47 2.88
N GLN A 10 -46.48 -19.53 2.93
CA GLN A 10 -46.52 -18.38 2.02
C GLN A 10 -45.42 -17.37 2.32
N ALA A 11 -45.13 -17.09 3.58
CA ALA A 11 -44.04 -16.19 3.96
C ALA A 11 -42.65 -16.72 3.55
N ALA A 12 -42.43 -18.04 3.66
CA ALA A 12 -41.17 -18.67 3.25
C ALA A 12 -40.96 -18.60 1.72
N VAL A 13 -42.02 -18.80 0.93
CA VAL A 13 -41.96 -18.74 -0.54
C VAL A 13 -41.71 -17.32 -1.04
N VAL A 14 -42.31 -16.32 -0.41
CA VAL A 14 -42.11 -14.90 -0.76
C VAL A 14 -40.69 -14.42 -0.44
N LEU A 15 -40.11 -14.85 0.69
CA LEU A 15 -38.72 -14.51 1.07
C LEU A 15 -37.67 -15.15 0.13
N THR A 16 -37.87 -16.39 -0.30
CA THR A 16 -36.99 -17.03 -1.29
C THR A 16 -37.12 -16.45 -2.69
N ALA A 17 -38.29 -15.92 -3.06
CA ALA A 17 -38.50 -15.28 -4.35
C ALA A 17 -37.85 -13.89 -4.44
N LEU A 18 -37.88 -13.09 -3.36
CA LEU A 18 -37.20 -11.79 -3.33
C LEU A 18 -35.66 -11.91 -3.29
N ALA A 19 -35.11 -12.99 -2.73
CA ALA A 19 -33.66 -13.21 -2.69
C ALA A 19 -33.07 -13.57 -4.08
N LEU A 20 -33.85 -14.24 -4.94
CA LEU A 20 -33.39 -14.66 -6.27
C LEU A 20 -33.48 -13.54 -7.32
N THR A 21 -34.41 -12.60 -7.17
CA THR A 21 -34.55 -11.46 -8.10
C THR A 21 -33.58 -10.32 -7.80
N ALA A 22 -32.96 -10.28 -6.61
CA ALA A 22 -31.94 -9.29 -6.27
C ALA A 22 -30.55 -9.61 -6.85
N CYS A 23 -30.22 -10.89 -7.10
CA CYS A 23 -28.92 -11.27 -7.67
C CYS A 23 -28.92 -11.39 -9.21
N ALA A 24 -30.08 -11.45 -9.86
CA ALA A 24 -30.18 -11.53 -11.32
C ALA A 24 -30.26 -10.14 -12.01
N SER A 25 -30.35 -9.05 -11.23
CA SER A 25 -30.48 -7.68 -11.75
C SER A 25 -29.19 -6.88 -11.76
N MET A 26 -28.03 -7.51 -11.53
CA MET A 26 -26.77 -6.88 -11.90
C MET A 26 -26.82 -6.65 -13.42
N PRO A 27 -26.82 -5.39 -13.92
CA PRO A 27 -26.52 -5.17 -15.31
C PRO A 27 -25.20 -5.88 -15.60
N ALA A 28 -25.10 -6.49 -16.78
CA ALA A 28 -23.86 -7.11 -17.27
C ALA A 28 -22.65 -6.31 -16.77
N PRO A 29 -21.56 -6.97 -16.29
CA PRO A 29 -20.42 -6.27 -15.71
C PRO A 29 -20.09 -5.08 -16.63
N SER A 30 -20.12 -3.88 -16.05
CA SER A 30 -19.93 -2.63 -16.78
C SER A 30 -18.82 -2.83 -17.81
N ALA A 31 -19.20 -2.89 -19.09
CA ALA A 31 -18.30 -3.12 -20.21
C ALA A 31 -17.49 -1.83 -20.49
N THR A 32 -16.99 -1.21 -19.43
CA THR A 32 -15.88 -0.28 -19.52
C THR A 32 -14.67 -1.10 -19.95
N GLU A 33 -14.15 -0.82 -21.14
CA GLU A 33 -12.84 -1.31 -21.56
C GLU A 33 -11.87 -1.19 -20.39
N ILE A 34 -11.39 -2.33 -19.91
CA ILE A 34 -10.29 -2.36 -18.96
C ILE A 34 -9.10 -1.90 -19.77
N LYS A 35 -8.78 -0.60 -19.70
CA LYS A 35 -7.52 -0.07 -20.20
C LYS A 35 -6.44 -0.87 -19.49
N VAL A 36 -5.77 -1.74 -20.23
CA VAL A 36 -4.53 -2.36 -19.79
C VAL A 36 -3.54 -1.21 -19.71
N VAL A 37 -3.46 -0.60 -18.52
CA VAL A 37 -2.36 0.30 -18.20
C VAL A 37 -1.14 -0.59 -18.15
N GLU A 38 -0.28 -0.42 -19.15
CA GLU A 38 0.99 -1.12 -19.23
C GLU A 38 1.71 -0.94 -17.89
N LYS A 39 2.03 -2.05 -17.22
CA LYS A 39 2.63 -2.00 -15.89
C LYS A 39 3.94 -1.23 -16.01
N ALA A 40 3.98 -0.03 -15.44
CA ALA A 40 5.18 0.78 -15.41
C ALA A 40 6.34 -0.07 -14.85
N VAL A 41 7.34 -0.31 -15.69
CA VAL A 41 8.54 -1.05 -15.31
C VAL A 41 9.42 -0.07 -14.56
N MET A 42 9.33 -0.11 -13.23
CA MET A 42 10.23 0.68 -12.39
C MET A 42 11.67 0.19 -12.57
N PRO A 43 12.63 1.08 -12.85
CA PRO A 43 14.03 0.69 -12.92
C PRO A 43 14.50 0.17 -11.56
N THR A 44 15.47 -0.75 -11.58
CA THR A 44 16.02 -1.28 -10.33
C THR A 44 16.77 -0.17 -9.60
N PRO A 45 16.44 0.10 -8.32
CA PRO A 45 17.11 1.14 -7.56
C PRO A 45 18.60 0.82 -7.36
N PRO A 46 19.47 1.84 -7.26
CA PRO A 46 20.88 1.66 -6.93
C PRO A 46 21.08 0.79 -5.69
N ALA A 47 22.07 -0.10 -5.72
CA ALA A 47 22.34 -1.03 -4.63
C ALA A 47 22.61 -0.31 -3.28
N ALA A 48 23.21 0.89 -3.32
CA ALA A 48 23.45 1.71 -2.13
C ALA A 48 22.15 2.14 -1.41
N LEU A 49 21.03 2.24 -2.12
CA LEU A 49 19.72 2.54 -1.52
C LEU A 49 19.05 1.33 -0.87
N MET A 50 19.49 0.13 -1.23
CA MET A 50 18.92 -1.13 -0.76
C MET A 50 19.51 -1.60 0.57
N VAL A 51 20.59 -0.97 1.03
CA VAL A 51 21.26 -1.32 2.29
C VAL A 51 20.75 -0.41 3.40
N ALA A 52 19.85 -0.91 4.25
CA ALA A 52 19.34 -0.13 5.37
C ALA A 52 20.44 0.18 6.40
N PRO A 53 20.55 1.43 6.89
CA PRO A 53 21.41 1.78 8.01
C PRO A 53 21.13 0.90 9.22
N VAL A 54 22.18 0.51 9.94
CA VAL A 54 22.05 -0.37 11.10
C VAL A 54 21.69 0.47 12.32
N ARG A 55 20.55 0.16 12.92
CA ARG A 55 20.12 0.79 14.17
C ARG A 55 21.03 0.35 15.33
N PRO A 56 21.55 1.30 16.14
CA PRO A 56 22.27 0.97 17.36
C PRO A 56 21.41 0.15 18.33
N ASN A 57 22.03 -0.79 19.03
CA ASN A 57 21.36 -1.58 20.06
C ASN A 57 20.91 -0.68 21.23
N PRO A 58 19.88 -1.10 21.99
CA PRO A 58 19.49 -0.39 23.20
C PRO A 58 20.66 -0.20 24.17
N PRO A 59 20.65 0.88 24.99
CA PRO A 59 21.65 1.10 26.03
C PRO A 59 21.78 -0.11 26.96
N LYS A 60 23.02 -0.40 27.37
CA LYS A 60 23.31 -1.54 28.27
C LYS A 60 22.71 -1.35 29.67
N ASP A 61 22.62 -0.11 30.12
CA ASP A 61 21.98 0.28 31.37
C ASP A 61 21.39 1.70 31.28
N GLY A 62 20.67 2.11 32.32
CA GLY A 62 20.01 3.42 32.39
C GLY A 62 20.87 4.54 32.99
N LYS A 63 22.20 4.37 33.12
CA LYS A 63 23.05 5.43 33.69
C LYS A 63 23.19 6.58 32.71
N THR A 64 23.32 7.79 33.26
CA THR A 64 23.38 9.02 32.47
C THR A 64 24.48 9.00 31.42
N ALA A 65 25.69 8.52 31.75
CA ALA A 65 26.80 8.45 30.79
C ALA A 65 26.48 7.53 29.59
N THR A 66 25.98 6.33 29.87
CA THR A 66 25.60 5.34 28.84
C THR A 66 24.43 5.81 27.98
N LEU A 67 23.48 6.54 28.55
CA LEU A 67 22.38 7.16 27.81
C LEU A 67 22.87 8.28 26.88
N LEU A 68 23.82 9.11 27.33
CA LEU A 68 24.38 10.19 26.53
C LEU A 68 25.23 9.67 25.36
N GLU A 69 26.04 8.63 25.61
CA GLU A 69 26.79 7.93 24.54
C GLU A 69 25.84 7.33 23.51
N HIS A 70 24.81 6.60 23.95
CA HIS A 70 23.81 6.04 23.04
C HIS A 70 23.04 7.12 22.27
N ALA A 71 22.70 8.25 22.88
CA ALA A 71 22.02 9.34 22.20
C ALA A 71 22.85 9.91 21.04
N ALA A 72 24.18 10.02 21.21
CA ALA A 72 25.08 10.46 20.15
C ALA A 72 25.14 9.43 19.01
N GLU A 73 25.30 8.14 19.32
CA GLU A 73 25.30 7.06 18.33
C GLU A 73 23.96 6.96 17.58
N PHE A 74 22.84 7.04 18.31
CA PHE A 74 21.50 7.00 17.74
C PHE A 74 21.22 8.22 16.85
N GLY A 75 21.70 9.41 17.25
CA GLY A 75 21.65 10.60 16.41
C GLY A 75 22.40 10.42 15.08
N GLY A 76 23.59 9.82 15.11
CA GLY A 76 24.34 9.46 13.90
C GLY A 76 23.56 8.51 12.98
N TYR A 77 22.92 7.49 13.55
CA TYR A 77 22.05 6.57 12.80
C TYR A 77 20.86 7.29 12.13
N VAL A 78 20.21 8.22 12.84
CA VAL A 78 19.09 9.00 12.28
C VAL A 78 19.58 9.88 11.13
N SER A 79 20.74 10.52 11.25
CA SER A 79 21.31 11.32 10.17
C SER A 79 21.59 10.50 8.91
N GLU A 80 22.14 9.29 9.06
CA GLU A 80 22.36 8.38 7.92
C GLU A 80 21.03 7.93 7.30
N LEU A 81 20.01 7.65 8.12
CA LEU A 81 18.67 7.32 7.65
C LEU A 81 18.03 8.47 6.85
N GLU A 82 18.19 9.71 7.30
CA GLU A 82 17.72 10.91 6.60
C GLU A 82 18.42 11.11 5.26
N ASN A 83 19.75 10.92 5.21
CA ASN A 83 20.52 10.96 3.97
C ASN A 83 20.04 9.91 2.96
N GLN A 84 19.81 8.67 3.42
CA GLN A 84 19.30 7.62 2.54
C GLN A 84 17.88 7.93 2.05
N ASN A 85 17.00 8.46 2.91
CA ASN A 85 15.67 8.89 2.51
C ASN A 85 15.70 10.01 1.45
N GLN A 86 16.62 10.96 1.59
CA GLN A 86 16.81 11.99 0.57
C GLN A 86 17.29 11.38 -0.75
N ALA A 87 18.26 10.48 -0.71
CA ALA A 87 18.77 9.80 -1.89
C ALA A 87 17.68 8.98 -2.62
N TRP A 88 16.75 8.36 -1.87
CA TRP A 88 15.56 7.74 -2.45
C TRP A 88 14.65 8.73 -3.18
N ARG A 89 14.38 9.90 -2.58
CA ARG A 89 13.57 10.96 -3.21
C ARG A 89 14.24 11.50 -4.47
N ASP A 90 15.55 11.73 -4.42
CA ASP A 90 16.33 12.24 -5.54
C ASP A 90 16.36 11.23 -6.70
N TRP A 91 16.52 9.94 -6.38
CA TRP A 91 16.46 8.88 -7.38
C TRP A 91 15.10 8.84 -8.07
N VAL A 92 13.99 8.81 -7.32
CA VAL A 92 12.65 8.82 -7.91
C VAL A 92 12.44 10.07 -8.80
N ASN A 93 12.83 11.25 -8.32
CA ASN A 93 12.72 12.49 -9.09
C ASN A 93 13.56 12.46 -10.37
N SER A 94 14.72 11.81 -10.37
CA SER A 94 15.54 11.65 -11.58
C SER A 94 14.88 10.78 -12.63
N GLN A 95 14.13 9.74 -12.24
CA GLN A 95 13.41 8.88 -13.18
C GLN A 95 12.25 9.64 -13.84
N LEU A 96 11.50 10.43 -13.07
CA LEU A 96 10.38 11.24 -13.59
C LEU A 96 10.80 12.30 -14.61
N LYS A 97 12.04 12.82 -14.51
CA LYS A 97 12.60 13.76 -15.49
C LYS A 97 12.91 13.09 -16.82
N ILE A 98 13.44 11.86 -16.79
CA ILE A 98 13.77 11.08 -17.98
C ILE A 98 12.49 10.74 -18.77
N ASP A 99 11.39 10.47 -18.07
CA ASP A 99 10.11 10.11 -18.69
C ASP A 99 9.32 11.32 -19.24
N SER A 100 9.85 12.54 -19.12
CA SER A 100 9.23 13.76 -19.66
C SER A 100 9.70 14.02 -21.10
N PRO A 101 8.80 14.03 -22.11
CA PRO A 101 9.15 14.01 -23.53
C PRO A 101 9.80 15.29 -24.10
N SER A 102 10.26 16.23 -23.27
CA SER A 102 10.82 17.52 -23.71
C SER A 102 12.35 17.61 -23.74
N GLU A 103 13.11 16.61 -23.25
CA GLU A 103 14.58 16.69 -23.18
C GLU A 103 15.35 15.85 -24.24
N VAL A 104 14.67 15.07 -25.09
CA VAL A 104 15.33 14.24 -26.13
C VAL A 104 15.55 15.01 -27.45
N ALA A 105 15.23 16.30 -27.50
CA ALA A 105 15.44 17.15 -28.67
C ALA A 105 16.38 18.33 -28.34
N LYS A 106 17.68 18.06 -28.28
CA LYS A 106 18.73 19.06 -28.53
C LYS A 106 20.00 18.40 -29.05
#